data_AF-N9PT80-F1
#
_entry.id   AF-N9PT80-F1
#
_cell.length_a   1.000
_cell.length_b   1.000
_cell.length_c   1.000
_cell.angle_alpha   90.00
_cell.angle_beta   90.00
_cell.angle_gamma   90.00
#
_symmetry.space_group_name_H-M   'P 1'
#
loop_
_entity.id
_entity.type
_entity.pdbx_description
1 polymer ?
#
loop_
_entity_poly.entity_id
_entity_poly.type
_entity_poly.pdbx_seq_one_letter_code
_entity_poly.pdbx_strand_id
1 'polypeptide(L)' 'MEYKGSCHCGKISFVVQGELTEALSCNCSICQRKGSLLWFLPTDQVDISV' A
#
# COMPACT_ATOMS: atom_id res chain seq x y z
N MET A 1 0.01 -13.16 -5.92
CA MET A 1 0.59 -12.34 -7.01
C MET A 1 1.60 -11.36 -6.43
N GLU A 2 2.55 -10.87 -7.21
CA GLU A 2 3.53 -9.86 -6.79
C GLU A 2 3.16 -8.49 -7.37
N TYR A 3 3.17 -7.45 -6.54
CA TYR A 3 2.97 -6.07 -6.95
C TYR A 3 4.14 -5.19 -6.50
N LYS A 4 4.53 -4.24 -7.34
CA LYS A 4 5.64 -3.31 -7.08
C LYS A 4 5.12 -1.88 -7.03
N GLY A 5 5.65 -1.09 -6.11
CA GLY A 5 5.34 0.32 -6.02
C GLY A 5 6.50 1.13 -5.45
N SER A 6 6.41 2.45 -5.58
CA SER A 6 7.42 3.37 -5.07
C SER A 6 6.82 4.74 -4.74
N CYS A 7 7.52 5.54 -3.94
CA CYS A 7 7.16 6.95 -3.79
C CYS A 7 7.37 7.70 -5.11
N HIS A 8 6.64 8.79 -5.29
CA HIS A 8 6.86 9.73 -6.40
C HIS A 8 8.33 10.18 -6.51
N CYS A 9 9.01 10.28 -5.37
CA CYS A 9 10.40 10.65 -5.26
C CYS A 9 11.43 9.57 -5.64
N GLY A 10 11.01 8.31 -5.82
CA GLY A 10 11.90 7.15 -6.03
C GLY A 10 12.71 6.68 -4.81
N LYS A 11 12.79 7.45 -3.72
CA LYS A 11 13.55 7.11 -2.49
C LYS A 11 12.96 5.97 -1.64
N ILE A 12 11.76 5.50 -1.97
CA ILE A 12 11.13 4.38 -1.25
C ILE A 12 10.56 3.48 -2.32
N SER A 13 10.88 2.20 -2.25
CA SER A 13 10.28 1.16 -3.08
C SER A 13 9.74 0.06 -2.19
N PHE A 14 8.69 -0.62 -2.65
CA PHE A 14 8.13 -1.75 -1.95
C PHE A 14 7.68 -2.83 -2.92
N VAL A 15 7.77 -4.07 -2.47
CA VAL A 15 7.23 -5.25 -3.13
C VAL A 15 6.24 -5.88 -2.17
N VAL A 16 5.05 -6.19 -2.66
CA VAL A 16 4.01 -6.84 -1.87
C VAL A 16 3.54 -8.12 -2.54
N GLN A 17 3.26 -9.12 -1.72
CA GLN A 17 2.77 -10.42 -2.18
C GLN A 17 1.34 -10.65 -1.67
N GLY A 18 0.43 -10.97 -2.58
CA GLY A 18 -0.96 -11.25 -2.22
C GLY A 18 -1.87 -11.28 -3.42
N GLU A 19 -3.16 -11.44 -3.17
CA GLU A 19 -4.22 -11.28 -4.16
C GLU A 19 -4.99 -10.01 -3.83
N LEU A 20 -4.95 -9.02 -4.72
CA LEU A 20 -5.68 -7.77 -4.54
C LEU A 20 -7.09 -7.92 -5.12
N THR A 21 -8.04 -8.34 -4.29
CA THR A 21 -9.44 -8.52 -4.67
C THR A 21 -10.28 -7.27 -4.41
N GLU A 22 -9.96 -6.53 -3.35
CA GLU A 22 -10.66 -5.34 -2.93
C GLU A 22 -9.73 -4.32 -2.27
N ALA A 23 -10.20 -3.08 -2.21
CA ALA A 23 -9.53 -2.01 -1.47
C ALA A 23 -10.56 -1.22 -0.64
N LEU A 24 -10.14 -0.75 0.52
CA LEU A 24 -10.97 0.01 1.44
C LEU A 24 -10.81 1.52 1.21
N SER A 25 -11.93 2.20 1.00
CA SER A 25 -12.03 3.66 1.12
C SER A 25 -12.53 4.02 2.52
N CYS A 26 -11.61 4.38 3.43
CA CYS A 26 -11.95 4.71 4.81
C CYS A 26 -12.36 6.18 4.96
N ASN A 27 -13.39 6.45 5.77
CA ASN A 27 -13.95 7.78 5.99
C ASN A 27 -13.49 8.47 7.29
N CYS A 28 -12.47 7.97 8.00
CA CYS A 28 -11.94 8.69 9.16
C CYS A 28 -11.22 9.98 8.71
N SER A 29 -11.07 10.96 9.61
CA SER A 29 -10.58 12.31 9.27
C SER A 29 -9.20 12.31 8.60
N ILE A 30 -8.30 11.42 8.99
CA ILE A 30 -6.96 11.29 8.41
C ILE A 30 -7.01 10.64 7.01
N CYS A 31 -7.81 9.59 6.81
CA CYS A 31 -7.90 8.89 5.53
C CYS A 31 -8.59 9.76 4.47
N GLN A 32 -9.67 10.47 4.85
CA GLN A 32 -10.32 11.41 3.93
C GLN A 32 -9.36 12.49 3.44
N ARG A 33 -8.53 13.06 4.33
CA ARG A 33 -7.53 14.07 3.94
C ARG A 33 -6.43 13.52 3.02
N LYS A 34 -6.06 12.24 3.18
CA LYS A 34 -5.04 11.57 2.34
C LYS A 34 -5.59 11.11 0.99
N GLY A 35 -6.89 10.78 0.90
CA GLY A 35 -7.53 10.33 -0.34
C GLY A 35 -7.00 9.00 -0.89
N SER A 36 -6.40 8.16 -0.05
CA SER A 36 -5.81 6.87 -0.46
C SER A 36 -6.81 5.72 -0.33
N LEU A 37 -6.71 4.73 -1.21
CA LEU A 37 -7.32 3.41 -1.01
C LEU A 37 -6.36 2.51 -0.23
N LEU A 38 -6.90 1.73 0.70
CA LEU A 38 -6.12 0.88 1.59
C LEU A 38 -6.26 -0.58 1.19
N TRP A 39 -5.12 -1.28 1.14
CA TRP A 39 -5.05 -2.72 1.08
C TRP A 39 -4.21 -3.20 2.26
N PHE A 40 -4.76 -4.12 3.06
CA PHE A 40 -4.11 -4.61 4.27
C PHE A 40 -3.46 -5.95 4.00
N LEU A 41 -2.18 -6.06 4.38
CA LEU A 41 -1.35 -7.25 4.22
C LEU A 41 -0.65 -7.57 5.54
N PRO A 42 -0.44 -8.86 5.85
CA PRO A 42 0.52 -9.29 6.86
C PRO A 42 1.91 -8.69 6.62
N THR A 43 2.65 -8.43 7.70
CA THR A 43 3.97 -7.77 7.61
C THR A 43 5.00 -8.59 6.86
N ASP A 44 4.91 -9.92 6.90
CA ASP A 44 5.77 -10.85 6.16
C ASP A 44 5.49 -10.92 4.65
N GLN A 45 4.44 -10.22 4.18
CA GLN A 45 4.08 -10.11 2.77
C GLN A 45 4.46 -8.76 2.16
N VAL A 46 5.23 -7.94 2.89
CA VAL A 46 5.63 -6.59 2.49
C VAL A 46 7.12 -6.39 2.70
N ASP A 47 7.85 -6.25 1.59
CA ASP A 47 9.27 -5.86 1.61
C ASP A 47 9.40 -4.38 1.24
N ILE A 48 10.11 -3.60 2.07
CA ILE A 48 10.33 -2.15 1.87
C ILE A 48 11.83 -1.86 1.79
N SER A 49 12.22 -1.08 0.79
CA SER A 49 13.58 -0.55 0.62
C SER A 49 13.57 0.98 0.54
N VAL A 50 14.65 1.59 1.05
CA VAL A 50 14.89 3.05 1.08
C VAL A 50 16.17 3.36 0.30
#